data_AF-A0A7C5WJV9-F1
#
_entry.id   AF-A0A7C5WJV9-F1
#
_cell.length_a   1.000
_cell.length_b   1.000
_cell.length_c   1.000
_cell.angle_alpha   90.00
_cell.angle_beta   90.00
_cell.angle_gamma   90.00
#
_symmetry.space_group_name_H-M   'P 1'
#
loop_
_entity.id
_entity.type
_entity.pdbx_description
1 polymer ?
#
loop_
_entity_poly.entity_id
_entity_poly.type
_entity_poly.pdbx_seq_one_letter_code
_entity_poly.pdbx_strand_id
1 'polypeptide(L)'
;MKSRPILSRALLATTVLLTFAPTPGCATHPNTVSIIDEQRVDTPDIPMGDPATIDRIISLAKHDSHVMDHLTHICTTFGPRLTGSTACENANIWARDQFEKWGLANARIEPWGTVGVRFDRLESTGEIVSPKRGSEKDGETPDWQTDRTLEFTTLAWTRGTDGPVTAPVVKMPESLDDADPEKIKDAWVLLPAGYGRRGVRSIGFAMRERLDLRHSIRTGAYDPFNDPEPETWTGSVAYEGDAFDLTFLPERDESGEIVAGRIEMPDVGAGPVSDVSQDEKTLRLVWPNDLEDTEIELTIDGDTMTGKADGEHDITLKQTVPPDDHALTRDDDRVLARVLEANPAGFLSASLDERVWTTRPNKWKDITLDDIPQDIEINVRRSDYDYINSRLADEI
;
A
#
# COMPACT_ATOMS: atom_id res chain seq x y z
N MET A 1 -84.80 14.01 33.17
CA MET A 1 -85.42 15.17 33.85
C MET A 1 -84.70 16.43 33.37
N LYS A 2 -85.43 17.25 32.61
CA LYS A 2 -85.28 18.69 32.32
C LYS A 2 -84.02 19.27 31.66
N SER A 3 -84.34 20.16 30.72
CA SER A 3 -83.58 20.94 29.75
C SER A 3 -82.94 22.23 30.29
N ARG A 4 -81.84 22.66 29.64
CA ARG A 4 -81.36 24.02 29.23
C ARG A 4 -81.94 25.28 29.95
N PRO A 5 -81.16 26.39 30.14
CA PRO A 5 -80.61 27.18 29.01
C PRO A 5 -79.31 28.01 29.22
N ILE A 6 -78.95 28.64 28.10
CA ILE A 6 -77.87 29.56 27.73
C ILE A 6 -77.86 30.87 28.54
N LEU A 7 -76.68 31.43 28.86
CA LEU A 7 -76.47 32.89 28.80
C LEU A 7 -74.99 33.29 28.61
N SER A 8 -74.83 34.17 27.64
CA SER A 8 -73.61 34.83 27.14
C SER A 8 -73.07 35.87 28.14
N ARG A 9 -71.74 36.02 28.23
CA ARG A 9 -71.10 37.30 28.58
C ARG A 9 -69.64 37.35 28.13
N ALA A 10 -69.28 38.49 27.57
CA ALA A 10 -68.08 38.79 26.81
C ALA A 10 -66.92 39.37 27.66
N LEU A 11 -65.74 39.41 27.02
CA LEU A 11 -64.71 40.46 27.05
C LEU A 11 -63.78 40.56 28.28
N LEU A 12 -62.50 40.16 28.13
CA LEU A 12 -61.34 41.05 27.87
C LEU A 12 -60.05 40.19 27.89
N ALA A 13 -59.37 40.06 26.76
CA ALA A 13 -58.01 39.55 26.69
C ALA A 13 -57.07 40.73 26.46
N THR A 14 -56.24 41.05 27.46
CA THR A 14 -55.20 42.07 27.37
C THR A 14 -54.00 41.47 26.63
N THR A 15 -53.82 41.85 25.37
CA THR A 15 -52.64 41.51 24.58
C THR A 15 -51.47 42.40 25.03
N VAL A 16 -50.45 41.81 25.64
CA VAL A 16 -49.14 42.46 25.80
C VAL A 16 -48.42 42.35 24.46
N LEU A 17 -48.32 43.46 23.72
CA LEU A 17 -47.45 43.55 22.56
C LEU A 17 -46.00 43.69 23.06
N LEU A 18 -45.22 42.63 22.95
CA LEU A 18 -43.77 42.70 23.05
C LEU A 18 -43.24 43.13 21.67
N THR A 19 -42.91 44.40 21.51
CA THR A 19 -42.25 44.89 20.29
C THR A 19 -40.80 44.41 20.29
N PHE A 20 -40.49 43.39 19.48
CA PHE A 20 -39.11 43.11 19.10
C PHE A 20 -38.64 44.23 18.17
N ALA A 21 -37.58 44.93 18.57
CA ALA A 21 -36.85 45.80 17.66
C ALA A 21 -36.18 44.93 16.58
N PRO A 22 -36.17 45.35 15.30
CA PRO A 22 -35.46 44.61 14.25
C PRO A 22 -33.97 44.64 14.53
N THR A 23 -33.36 43.46 14.56
CA THR A 23 -31.90 43.24 14.60
C THR A 23 -31.26 43.94 13.39
N PRO A 24 -30.07 44.56 13.51
CA PRO A 24 -29.39 45.14 12.36
C PRO A 24 -29.09 44.03 11.36
N GLY A 25 -29.58 44.20 10.13
CA GLY A 25 -29.43 43.23 9.06
C GLY A 25 -27.97 42.93 8.76
N CYS A 26 -27.68 41.65 8.49
CA CYS A 26 -26.45 41.20 7.86
C CYS A 26 -26.26 42.01 6.57
N ALA A 27 -25.08 42.63 6.41
CA ALA A 27 -24.77 43.38 5.20
C ALA A 27 -24.72 42.39 4.01
N THR A 28 -25.80 42.37 3.22
CA THR A 28 -25.86 41.63 1.96
C THR A 28 -24.76 42.15 1.05
N HIS A 29 -23.70 41.35 0.88
CA HIS A 29 -22.71 41.64 -0.13
C HIS A 29 -23.40 41.51 -1.50
N PRO A 30 -23.35 42.53 -2.37
CA PRO A 30 -24.26 42.64 -3.51
C PRO A 30 -24.07 41.58 -4.62
N ASN A 31 -23.19 40.59 -4.43
CA ASN A 31 -22.84 39.59 -5.45
C ASN A 31 -22.83 38.13 -4.94
N THR A 32 -23.35 37.83 -3.75
CA THR A 32 -23.35 36.45 -3.23
C THR A 32 -24.68 35.75 -3.56
N VAL A 33 -24.66 34.82 -4.51
CA VAL A 33 -25.78 33.94 -4.86
C VAL A 33 -25.50 32.52 -4.38
N SER A 34 -26.53 31.80 -3.92
CA SER A 34 -26.43 30.38 -3.61
C SER A 34 -27.03 29.56 -4.76
N ILE A 35 -26.51 28.36 -5.00
CA ILE A 35 -27.09 27.41 -5.96
C ILE A 35 -27.67 26.24 -5.17
N ILE A 36 -28.98 26.07 -5.25
CA ILE A 36 -29.73 24.94 -4.66
C ILE A 36 -30.54 24.33 -5.79
N ASP A 37 -30.42 23.00 -5.97
CA ASP A 37 -31.08 22.26 -7.05
C ASP A 37 -30.85 22.90 -8.44
N GLU A 38 -29.60 23.28 -8.71
CA GLU A 38 -29.16 23.93 -9.97
C GLU A 38 -29.78 25.31 -10.25
N GLN A 39 -30.55 25.87 -9.32
CA GLN A 39 -31.16 27.20 -9.45
C GLN A 39 -30.40 28.25 -8.63
N ARG A 40 -30.20 29.42 -9.23
CA ARG A 40 -29.69 30.61 -8.50
C ARG A 40 -30.78 31.11 -7.57
N VAL A 41 -30.55 30.95 -6.28
CA VAL A 41 -31.42 31.45 -5.22
C VAL A 41 -30.69 32.54 -4.44
N ASP A 42 -31.47 33.47 -3.89
CA ASP A 42 -30.94 34.40 -2.89
C ASP A 42 -30.32 33.59 -1.75
N THR A 43 -29.16 34.04 -1.27
CA THR A 43 -28.46 33.33 -0.20
C THR A 43 -29.42 33.19 0.98
N PRO A 44 -29.83 31.96 1.35
CA PRO A 44 -30.76 31.78 2.44
C PRO A 44 -30.16 32.37 3.71
N ASP A 45 -31.01 32.92 4.58
CA ASP A 45 -30.58 33.43 5.88
C ASP A 45 -30.25 32.23 6.78
N ILE A 46 -29.11 31.59 6.49
CA ILE A 46 -28.54 30.53 7.31
C ILE A 46 -28.06 31.26 8.56
N PRO A 47 -28.66 31.00 9.74
CA PRO A 47 -28.23 31.66 10.96
C PRO A 47 -26.78 31.28 11.21
N MET A 48 -25.87 32.19 10.87
CA MET A 48 -24.49 32.09 11.31
C MET A 48 -24.46 32.26 12.83
N GLY A 49 -23.43 31.71 13.47
CA GLY A 49 -23.21 31.93 14.90
C GLY A 49 -23.20 33.43 15.24
N ASP A 50 -23.42 33.75 16.51
CA ASP A 50 -23.35 35.13 17.00
C ASP A 50 -22.10 35.87 16.47
N PRO A 51 -22.24 37.01 15.76
CA PRO A 51 -21.11 37.68 15.12
C PRO A 51 -19.97 38.02 16.07
N ALA A 52 -20.27 38.41 17.31
CA ALA A 52 -19.24 38.72 18.30
C ALA A 52 -18.43 37.47 18.69
N THR A 53 -19.07 36.31 18.75
CA THR A 53 -18.40 35.02 18.96
C THR A 53 -17.51 34.65 17.78
N ILE A 54 -17.99 34.82 16.54
CA ILE A 54 -17.20 34.57 15.32
C ILE A 54 -15.96 35.46 15.28
N ASP A 55 -16.12 36.77 15.50
CA ASP A 55 -15.02 37.73 15.52
C ASP A 55 -13.98 37.37 16.58
N ARG A 56 -14.43 36.89 17.75
CA ARG A 56 -13.52 36.42 18.80
C ARG A 56 -12.74 35.17 18.38
N ILE A 57 -13.38 34.19 17.74
CA ILE A 57 -12.69 32.99 17.21
C ILE A 57 -11.64 33.38 16.17
N ILE A 58 -11.99 34.27 15.24
CA ILE A 58 -11.07 34.76 14.21
C ILE A 58 -9.90 35.53 14.84
N SER A 59 -10.17 36.37 15.85
CA SER A 59 -9.14 37.10 16.59
C SER A 59 -8.16 36.17 17.30
N LEU A 60 -8.67 35.13 17.99
CA LEU A 60 -7.83 34.09 18.61
C LEU A 60 -6.95 33.39 17.57
N ALA A 61 -7.51 32.98 16.44
CA ALA A 61 -6.75 32.34 15.37
C ALA A 61 -5.64 33.24 14.78
N LYS A 62 -5.84 34.56 14.75
CA LYS A 62 -4.87 35.52 14.19
C LYS A 62 -3.81 35.98 15.18
N HIS A 63 -4.16 36.10 16.46
CA HIS A 63 -3.33 36.77 17.45
C HIS A 63 -2.84 35.86 18.59
N ASP A 64 -3.45 34.69 18.77
CA ASP A 64 -3.17 33.78 19.88
C ASP A 64 -3.26 32.30 19.43
N SER A 65 -2.62 31.99 18.31
CA SER A 65 -2.63 30.63 17.73
C SER A 65 -1.53 29.76 18.31
N HIS A 66 -1.92 28.63 18.90
CA HIS A 66 -1.01 27.61 19.45
C HIS A 66 -0.72 26.44 18.49
N VAL A 67 -1.14 26.54 17.22
CA VAL A 67 -0.99 25.44 16.24
C VAL A 67 0.47 25.01 16.07
N MET A 68 1.40 25.96 16.05
CA MET A 68 2.82 25.67 15.87
C MET A 68 3.44 24.99 17.09
N ASP A 69 2.96 25.29 18.30
CA ASP A 69 3.42 24.63 19.54
C ASP A 69 3.00 23.15 19.53
N HIS A 70 1.75 22.87 19.15
CA HIS A 70 1.27 21.50 19.00
C HIS A 70 1.99 20.75 17.89
N LEU A 71 2.15 21.35 16.71
CA LEU A 71 2.89 20.75 15.60
C LEU A 71 4.33 20.42 16.02
N THR A 72 5.02 21.35 16.69
CA THR A 72 6.38 21.15 17.19
C THR A 72 6.43 20.00 18.18
N HIS A 73 5.51 19.96 19.16
CA HIS A 73 5.47 18.87 20.14
C HIS A 73 5.27 17.51 19.49
N ILE A 74 4.29 17.38 18.58
CA ILE A 74 4.00 16.10 17.93
C ILE A 74 5.21 15.65 17.08
N CYS A 75 5.84 16.56 16.33
CA CYS A 75 6.99 16.24 15.48
C CYS A 75 8.26 15.89 16.26
N THR A 76 8.55 16.60 17.36
CA THR A 76 9.79 16.39 18.14
C THR A 76 9.68 15.28 19.18
N THR A 77 8.48 15.02 19.70
CA THR A 77 8.27 14.00 20.74
C THR A 77 8.01 12.62 20.14
N PHE A 78 7.19 12.53 19.09
CA PHE A 78 6.79 11.25 18.50
C PHE A 78 7.50 10.94 17.18
N GLY A 79 7.97 11.95 16.43
CA GLY A 79 8.65 11.73 15.16
C GLY A 79 7.73 11.11 14.09
N PRO A 80 8.23 10.24 13.20
CA PRO A 80 7.41 9.55 12.20
C PRO A 80 6.31 8.70 12.84
N ARG A 81 5.05 8.85 12.38
CA ARG A 81 3.86 8.21 12.96
C ARG A 81 3.17 7.33 11.93
N LEU A 82 3.85 6.28 11.49
CA LEU A 82 3.29 5.30 10.56
C LEU A 82 2.08 4.60 11.20
N THR A 83 1.02 4.34 10.42
CA THR A 83 -0.15 3.59 10.90
C THR A 83 0.27 2.28 11.55
N GLY A 84 -0.26 1.97 12.75
CA GLY A 84 0.10 0.75 13.48
C GLY A 84 1.43 0.78 14.24
N SER A 85 2.21 1.87 14.19
CA SER A 85 3.44 2.06 14.98
C SER A 85 3.17 2.52 16.42
N THR A 86 4.15 2.32 17.30
CA THR A 86 4.12 2.82 18.69
C THR A 86 4.04 4.35 18.73
N ALA A 87 4.76 5.03 17.84
CA ALA A 87 4.73 6.48 17.76
C ALA A 87 3.35 7.03 17.38
N CYS A 88 2.64 6.35 16.47
CA CYS A 88 1.27 6.72 16.08
C CYS A 88 0.29 6.54 17.24
N GLU A 89 0.34 5.40 17.94
CA GLU A 89 -0.50 5.15 19.10
C GLU A 89 -0.29 6.19 20.21
N ASN A 90 0.97 6.47 20.57
CA ASN A 90 1.30 7.45 21.59
C ASN A 90 0.83 8.87 21.21
N ALA A 91 0.94 9.23 19.92
CA ALA A 91 0.43 10.51 19.43
C ALA A 91 -1.10 10.60 19.49
N ASN A 92 -1.81 9.50 19.20
CA ASN A 92 -3.28 9.44 19.30
C ASN A 92 -3.74 9.58 20.77
N ILE A 93 -3.06 8.90 21.69
CA ILE A 93 -3.29 9.02 23.14
C ILE A 93 -3.05 10.47 23.59
N TRP A 94 -1.93 11.06 23.19
CA TRP A 94 -1.64 12.45 23.51
C TRP A 94 -2.70 13.41 22.97
N ALA A 95 -3.17 13.22 21.74
CA ALA A 95 -4.18 14.06 21.12
C ALA A 95 -5.52 13.96 21.87
N ARG A 96 -5.95 12.74 22.24
CA ARG A 96 -7.12 12.54 23.12
C ARG A 96 -6.96 13.32 24.42
N ASP A 97 -5.82 13.22 25.08
CA ASP A 97 -5.56 13.89 26.35
C ASP A 97 -5.58 15.42 26.22
N GLN A 98 -5.15 15.98 25.07
CA GLN A 98 -5.31 17.41 24.80
C GLN A 98 -6.78 17.80 24.67
N PHE A 99 -7.58 17.02 23.94
CA PHE A 99 -9.01 17.27 23.81
C PHE A 99 -9.72 17.26 25.16
N GLU A 100 -9.40 16.31 26.05
CA GLU A 100 -9.94 16.28 27.41
C GLU A 100 -9.54 17.53 28.21
N LYS A 101 -8.27 17.95 28.14
CA LYS A 101 -7.78 19.17 28.81
C LYS A 101 -8.47 20.44 28.32
N TRP A 102 -8.88 20.49 27.05
CA TRP A 102 -9.64 21.60 26.49
C TRP A 102 -11.13 21.55 26.83
N GLY A 103 -11.59 20.52 27.55
CA GLY A 103 -12.94 20.40 28.07
C GLY A 103 -13.89 19.58 27.18
N LEU A 104 -13.39 18.82 26.21
CA LEU A 104 -14.24 17.89 25.46
C LEU A 104 -14.65 16.71 26.36
N ALA A 105 -15.96 16.51 26.51
CA ALA A 105 -16.52 15.55 27.47
C ALA A 105 -16.52 14.08 27.00
N ASN A 106 -16.25 13.81 25.71
CA ASN A 106 -16.34 12.48 25.11
C ASN A 106 -15.18 12.19 24.15
N ALA A 107 -13.97 12.63 24.52
CA ALA A 107 -12.77 12.29 23.77
C ALA A 107 -12.43 10.81 23.98
N ARG A 108 -12.28 10.05 22.90
CA ARG A 108 -11.92 8.63 22.93
C ARG A 108 -11.14 8.27 21.68
N ILE A 109 -10.42 7.15 21.74
CA ILE A 109 -9.76 6.57 20.58
C ILE A 109 -10.71 5.50 20.02
N GLU A 110 -10.97 5.57 18.71
CA GLU A 110 -11.77 4.58 18.01
C GLU A 110 -10.87 3.69 17.17
N PRO A 111 -11.00 2.35 17.25
CA PRO A 111 -10.18 1.44 16.46
C PRO A 111 -10.58 1.49 14.98
N TRP A 112 -9.58 1.51 14.10
CA TRP A 112 -9.74 1.38 12.66
C TRP A 112 -9.11 0.07 12.19
N GLY A 113 -9.89 -1.01 12.27
CA GLY A 113 -9.43 -2.37 11.94
C GLY A 113 -8.34 -2.91 12.89
N THR A 114 -7.81 -4.07 12.54
CA THR A 114 -6.73 -4.74 13.25
C THR A 114 -5.52 -4.85 12.33
N VAL A 115 -4.33 -4.59 12.88
CA VAL A 115 -3.05 -4.85 12.21
C VAL A 115 -2.42 -6.04 12.93
N GLY A 116 -2.12 -7.12 12.19
CA GLY A 116 -1.61 -8.37 12.72
C GLY A 116 -0.29 -8.21 13.47
N VAL A 117 0.63 -7.39 12.95
CA VAL A 117 1.91 -7.09 13.59
C VAL A 117 2.18 -5.60 13.61
N ARG A 118 2.58 -5.09 14.79
CA ARG A 118 3.10 -3.73 14.95
C ARG A 118 4.43 -3.58 14.23
N PHE A 119 4.60 -2.47 13.52
CA PHE A 119 5.87 -2.13 12.90
C PHE A 119 6.41 -0.80 13.43
N ASP A 120 7.61 -0.86 14.01
CA ASP A 120 8.40 0.29 14.40
C ASP A 120 9.71 0.27 13.63
N ARG A 121 9.94 1.28 12.80
CA ARG A 121 11.22 1.44 12.10
C ARG A 121 12.21 2.09 13.03
N LEU A 122 13.24 1.34 13.39
CA LEU A 122 14.35 1.82 14.19
C LEU A 122 15.44 2.45 13.30
N GLU A 123 16.50 2.92 13.93
CA GLU A 123 17.68 3.43 13.25
C GLU A 123 18.22 2.41 12.24
N SER A 124 18.49 2.87 11.03
CA SER A 124 18.99 2.05 9.93
C SER A 124 20.25 2.72 9.38
N THR A 125 21.36 1.99 9.39
CA THR A 125 22.68 2.49 8.96
C THR A 125 23.34 1.46 8.06
N GLY A 126 24.06 1.92 7.04
CA GLY A 126 24.77 1.06 6.11
C GLY A 126 26.00 1.76 5.56
N GLU A 127 27.01 0.97 5.22
CA GLU A 127 28.26 1.46 4.65
C GLU A 127 28.73 0.53 3.55
N ILE A 128 29.31 1.11 2.50
CA ILE A 128 30.07 0.36 1.50
C ILE A 128 31.51 0.35 1.97
N VAL A 129 32.02 -0.85 2.22
CA VAL A 129 33.37 -1.06 2.76
C VAL A 129 34.23 -1.83 1.77
N SER A 130 35.54 -1.59 1.84
CA SER A 130 36.55 -2.35 1.09
C SER A 130 37.70 -2.72 2.03
N PRO A 131 38.44 -3.82 1.77
CA PRO A 131 39.60 -4.17 2.59
C PRO A 131 40.69 -3.10 2.41
N LYS A 132 41.31 -2.67 3.51
CA LYS A 132 42.47 -1.77 3.42
C LYS A 132 43.61 -2.50 2.72
N ARG A 133 44.28 -1.81 1.81
CA ARG A 133 45.43 -2.35 1.08
C ARG A 133 46.49 -2.91 2.04
N GLY A 134 46.77 -4.21 1.93
CA GLY A 134 47.75 -4.92 2.75
C GLY A 134 47.25 -5.42 4.10
N SER A 135 45.94 -5.32 4.37
CA SER A 135 45.31 -5.90 5.57
C SER A 135 44.87 -7.36 5.39
N GLU A 136 44.91 -7.88 4.17
CA GLU A 136 44.66 -9.29 3.86
C GLU A 136 45.85 -10.13 4.35
N LYS A 137 45.71 -10.68 5.56
CA LYS A 137 46.55 -11.77 6.06
C LYS A 137 45.70 -13.03 6.11
N ASP A 138 46.28 -14.16 5.69
CA ASP A 138 45.59 -15.44 5.65
C ASP A 138 44.90 -15.76 6.99
N GLY A 139 43.57 -15.81 6.97
CA GLY A 139 42.72 -16.20 8.09
C GLY A 139 42.34 -15.09 9.08
N GLU A 140 42.74 -13.83 8.87
CA GLU A 140 42.33 -12.69 9.69
C GLU A 140 41.24 -11.84 8.99
N THR A 141 40.30 -11.30 9.76
CA THR A 141 39.32 -10.34 9.24
C THR A 141 40.06 -9.09 8.76
N PRO A 142 39.91 -8.68 7.49
CA PRO A 142 40.63 -7.52 6.98
C PRO A 142 40.17 -6.24 7.70
N ASP A 143 41.09 -5.28 7.83
CA ASP A 143 40.74 -3.96 8.30
C ASP A 143 39.91 -3.27 7.23
N TRP A 144 38.62 -3.07 7.50
CA TRP A 144 37.73 -2.39 6.58
C TRP A 144 38.02 -0.88 6.51
N GLN A 145 37.94 -0.32 5.31
CA GLN A 145 37.80 1.13 5.09
C GLN A 145 36.41 1.42 4.54
N THR A 146 35.76 2.44 5.10
CA THR A 146 34.49 2.96 4.58
C THR A 146 34.77 3.76 3.32
N ASP A 147 34.31 3.25 2.19
CA ASP A 147 34.37 3.95 0.92
C ASP A 147 33.24 4.96 0.79
N ARG A 148 32.02 4.57 1.22
CA ARG A 148 30.82 5.41 1.20
C ARG A 148 29.86 5.08 2.33
N THR A 149 29.15 6.09 2.82
CA THR A 149 27.97 5.90 3.66
C THR A 149 26.76 5.63 2.77
N LEU A 150 26.02 4.56 3.08
CA LEU A 150 24.84 4.14 2.34
C LEU A 150 23.60 4.78 2.95
N GLU A 151 22.83 5.50 2.13
CA GLU A 151 21.44 5.81 2.48
C GLU A 151 20.52 4.79 1.84
N PHE A 152 19.73 4.12 2.67
CA PHE A 152 18.79 3.11 2.21
C PHE A 152 17.48 3.15 2.99
N THR A 153 16.51 2.42 2.45
CA THR A 153 15.24 2.18 3.11
C THR A 153 14.77 0.74 2.84
N THR A 154 13.99 0.18 3.74
CA THR A 154 13.32 -1.12 3.55
C THR A 154 11.84 -0.90 3.31
N LEU A 155 11.10 -1.93 2.92
CA LEU A 155 9.64 -1.90 3.04
C LEU A 155 9.23 -1.82 4.52
N ALA A 156 8.07 -1.22 4.80
CA ALA A 156 7.47 -1.30 6.13
C ALA A 156 6.92 -2.71 6.38
N TRP A 157 6.80 -3.17 7.63
CA TRP A 157 6.36 -4.55 7.97
C TRP A 157 7.26 -5.70 7.47
N THR A 158 8.51 -5.41 7.08
CA THR A 158 9.50 -6.46 6.83
C THR A 158 10.45 -6.62 8.00
N ARG A 159 11.11 -7.78 8.08
CA ARG A 159 12.17 -8.02 9.07
C ARG A 159 13.38 -7.13 8.79
N GLY A 160 14.08 -6.75 9.86
CA GLY A 160 15.44 -6.18 9.79
C GLY A 160 16.51 -7.27 10.02
N THR A 161 17.78 -6.88 10.06
CA THR A 161 18.87 -7.80 10.39
C THR A 161 19.02 -7.97 11.91
N ASP A 162 19.50 -9.13 12.36
CA ASP A 162 19.84 -9.39 13.76
C ASP A 162 21.24 -8.80 14.08
N GLY A 163 21.33 -7.46 14.04
CA GLY A 163 22.59 -6.72 14.18
C GLY A 163 23.27 -6.38 12.84
N PRO A 164 24.49 -5.82 12.87
CA PRO A 164 25.22 -5.46 11.66
C PRO A 164 25.59 -6.69 10.83
N VAL A 165 25.28 -6.67 9.54
CA VAL A 165 25.62 -7.74 8.58
C VAL A 165 26.60 -7.18 7.55
N THR A 166 27.78 -7.77 7.48
CA THR A 166 28.80 -7.45 6.47
C THR A 166 29.00 -8.67 5.58
N ALA A 167 28.80 -8.49 4.28
CA ALA A 167 28.83 -9.57 3.31
C ALA A 167 29.27 -9.03 1.93
N PRO A 168 29.88 -9.88 1.08
CA PRO A 168 30.21 -9.49 -0.29
C PRO A 168 28.93 -9.19 -1.07
N VAL A 169 29.05 -8.36 -2.10
CA VAL A 169 27.96 -8.10 -3.04
C VAL A 169 28.19 -8.93 -4.29
N VAL A 170 27.15 -9.60 -4.78
CA VAL A 170 27.16 -10.35 -6.05
C VAL A 170 26.03 -9.84 -6.94
N LYS A 171 26.21 -9.86 -8.27
CA LYS A 171 25.12 -9.53 -9.19
C LYS A 171 24.08 -10.65 -9.17
N MET A 172 22.81 -10.30 -9.35
CA MET A 172 21.77 -11.28 -9.67
C MET A 172 22.23 -12.09 -10.89
N PRO A 173 22.26 -13.44 -10.82
CA PRO A 173 22.59 -14.27 -11.97
C PRO A 173 21.60 -14.04 -13.12
N GLU A 174 22.09 -14.11 -14.37
CA GLU A 174 21.23 -13.98 -15.56
C GLU A 174 20.68 -15.34 -16.01
N SER A 175 21.26 -16.44 -15.55
CA SER A 175 20.87 -17.79 -15.92
C SER A 175 21.09 -18.78 -14.76
N LEU A 176 20.49 -19.97 -14.89
CA LEU A 176 20.67 -21.04 -13.91
C LEU A 176 22.12 -21.53 -13.84
N ASP A 177 22.85 -21.47 -14.94
CA ASP A 177 24.25 -21.90 -15.00
C ASP A 177 25.18 -20.90 -14.28
N ASP A 178 24.78 -19.63 -14.20
CA ASP A 178 25.52 -18.56 -13.52
C ASP A 178 25.21 -18.49 -12.01
N ALA A 179 24.18 -19.19 -11.54
CA ALA A 179 23.71 -19.18 -10.17
C ALA A 179 24.56 -20.08 -9.24
N ASP A 180 25.83 -19.73 -9.07
CA ASP A 180 26.78 -20.43 -8.19
C ASP A 180 26.41 -20.28 -6.70
N PRO A 181 25.95 -21.36 -6.02
CA PRO A 181 25.49 -21.28 -4.63
C PRO A 181 26.60 -20.87 -3.65
N GLU A 182 27.87 -21.20 -3.94
CA GLU A 182 28.98 -20.87 -3.04
C GLU A 182 29.26 -19.36 -3.01
N LYS A 183 29.02 -18.67 -4.12
CA LYS A 183 29.18 -17.20 -4.22
C LYS A 183 27.99 -16.45 -3.64
N ILE A 184 26.79 -17.00 -3.77
CA ILE A 184 25.53 -16.36 -3.37
C ILE A 184 25.28 -16.51 -1.87
N LYS A 185 25.70 -17.63 -1.29
CA LYS A 185 25.51 -17.92 0.13
C LYS A 185 26.05 -16.78 1.00
N ASP A 186 25.20 -16.28 1.89
CA ASP A 186 25.49 -15.18 2.80
C ASP A 186 25.91 -13.87 2.10
N ALA A 187 25.72 -13.72 0.78
CA ALA A 187 26.05 -12.51 0.02
C ALA A 187 24.84 -11.57 -0.12
N TRP A 188 25.12 -10.28 -0.38
CA TRP A 188 24.10 -9.33 -0.82
C TRP A 188 23.93 -9.42 -2.33
N VAL A 189 22.72 -9.75 -2.79
CA VAL A 189 22.42 -9.90 -4.23
C VAL A 189 21.95 -8.57 -4.80
N LEU A 190 22.73 -8.03 -5.74
CA LEU A 190 22.44 -6.79 -6.47
C LEU A 190 21.43 -7.07 -7.59
N LEU A 191 20.21 -6.57 -7.42
CA LEU A 191 19.15 -6.69 -8.41
C LEU A 191 19.37 -5.70 -9.56
N PRO A 192 19.04 -6.07 -10.80
CA PRO A 192 19.16 -5.15 -11.92
C PRO A 192 18.28 -3.92 -11.70
N ALA A 193 18.82 -2.74 -12.02
CA ALA A 193 18.04 -1.51 -12.01
C ALA A 193 16.91 -1.59 -13.05
N GLY A 194 15.66 -1.71 -12.58
CA GLY A 194 14.49 -1.74 -13.44
C GLY A 194 14.16 -0.36 -14.00
N TYR A 195 14.54 -0.08 -15.24
CA TYR A 195 14.16 1.14 -15.97
C TYR A 195 12.78 0.98 -16.63
N GLY A 196 11.73 0.75 -15.82
CA GLY A 196 10.35 0.70 -16.31
C GLY A 196 9.78 2.08 -16.58
N ARG A 197 8.80 2.19 -17.50
CA ARG A 197 8.07 3.44 -17.85
C ARG A 197 7.14 3.98 -16.74
N ARG A 198 7.21 3.45 -15.52
CA ARG A 198 6.38 3.89 -14.39
C ARG A 198 7.21 4.81 -13.49
N GLY A 199 6.59 5.92 -13.05
CA GLY A 199 7.28 7.04 -12.38
C GLY A 199 8.03 6.69 -11.09
N VAL A 200 8.60 7.69 -10.43
CA VAL A 200 9.55 7.56 -9.30
C VAL A 200 9.14 6.58 -8.17
N ARG A 201 7.83 6.36 -7.94
CA ARG A 201 7.33 5.39 -6.94
C ARG A 201 7.33 3.92 -7.39
N SER A 202 7.66 3.64 -8.65
CA SER A 202 7.63 2.29 -9.24
C SER A 202 8.51 1.29 -8.52
N ILE A 203 9.61 1.72 -7.90
CA ILE A 203 10.53 0.81 -7.22
C ILE A 203 9.89 0.16 -5.99
N GLY A 204 9.09 0.90 -5.23
CA GLY A 204 8.40 0.35 -4.06
C GLY A 204 7.41 -0.75 -4.44
N PHE A 205 6.71 -0.59 -5.58
CA PHE A 205 5.82 -1.63 -6.09
C PHE A 205 6.59 -2.88 -6.55
N ALA A 206 7.71 -2.69 -7.26
CA ALA A 206 8.58 -3.81 -7.64
C ALA A 206 9.16 -4.54 -6.43
N MET A 207 9.57 -3.82 -5.37
CA MET A 207 10.01 -4.42 -4.11
C MET A 207 8.90 -5.28 -3.47
N ARG A 208 7.65 -4.80 -3.51
CA ARG A 208 6.49 -5.52 -2.96
C ARG A 208 6.27 -6.84 -3.70
N GLU A 209 6.22 -6.79 -5.03
CA GLU A 209 6.03 -7.98 -5.87
C GLU A 209 7.16 -9.00 -5.67
N ARG A 210 8.41 -8.54 -5.63
CA ARG A 210 9.56 -9.41 -5.35
C ARG A 210 9.52 -10.00 -3.94
N LEU A 211 9.08 -9.24 -2.95
CA LEU A 211 8.96 -9.75 -1.58
C LEU A 211 7.91 -10.87 -1.51
N ASP A 212 6.74 -10.66 -2.11
CA ASP A 212 5.66 -11.65 -2.12
C ASP A 212 6.09 -12.92 -2.86
N LEU A 213 6.77 -12.78 -4.01
CA LEU A 213 7.32 -13.90 -4.77
C LEU A 213 8.37 -14.69 -3.98
N ARG A 214 9.32 -14.00 -3.34
CA ARG A 214 10.31 -14.68 -2.49
C ARG A 214 9.63 -15.41 -1.34
N HIS A 215 8.65 -14.78 -0.69
CA HIS A 215 7.91 -15.39 0.41
C HIS A 215 7.12 -16.62 -0.03
N SER A 216 6.46 -16.58 -1.19
CA SER A 216 5.73 -17.73 -1.74
C SER A 216 6.65 -18.90 -2.07
N ILE A 217 7.84 -18.63 -2.62
CA ILE A 217 8.86 -19.67 -2.87
C ILE A 217 9.37 -20.26 -1.56
N ARG A 218 9.71 -19.42 -0.56
CA ARG A 218 10.21 -19.87 0.74
C ARG A 218 9.20 -20.73 1.51
N THR A 219 7.93 -20.41 1.40
CA THR A 219 6.83 -21.14 2.06
C THR A 219 6.38 -22.38 1.27
N GLY A 220 6.88 -22.56 0.05
CA GLY A 220 6.46 -23.63 -0.85
C GLY A 220 5.07 -23.42 -1.46
N ALA A 221 4.50 -22.21 -1.33
CA ALA A 221 3.25 -21.84 -1.97
C ALA A 221 3.40 -21.67 -3.49
N TYR A 222 4.63 -21.42 -3.97
CA TYR A 222 4.98 -21.39 -5.39
C TYR A 222 6.29 -22.15 -5.63
N ASP A 223 6.32 -23.06 -6.59
CA ASP A 223 7.52 -23.81 -6.99
C ASP A 223 7.85 -23.54 -8.47
N PRO A 224 8.82 -22.66 -8.77
CA PRO A 224 9.19 -22.31 -10.14
C PRO A 224 9.73 -23.48 -10.99
N PHE A 225 10.21 -24.56 -10.36
CA PHE A 225 10.73 -25.72 -11.09
C PHE A 225 9.63 -26.69 -11.51
N ASN A 226 8.53 -26.71 -10.77
CA ASN A 226 7.38 -27.56 -11.05
C ASN A 226 6.15 -26.77 -11.54
N ASP A 227 6.30 -25.46 -11.71
CA ASP A 227 5.31 -24.59 -12.34
C ASP A 227 4.99 -25.14 -13.75
N PRO A 228 3.78 -25.69 -14.01
CA PRO A 228 3.42 -26.18 -15.33
C PRO A 228 3.42 -25.02 -16.34
N GLU A 229 3.57 -25.28 -17.64
CA GLU A 229 3.35 -24.19 -18.61
C GLU A 229 1.93 -23.66 -18.44
N PRO A 230 1.76 -22.36 -18.07
CA PRO A 230 0.45 -21.87 -17.74
C PRO A 230 -0.39 -21.90 -19.01
N GLU A 231 -1.49 -22.62 -18.92
CA GLU A 231 -2.55 -22.55 -19.90
C GLU A 231 -2.98 -21.08 -20.01
N THR A 232 -2.57 -20.36 -21.06
CA THR A 232 -2.78 -18.90 -21.07
C THR A 232 -4.12 -18.57 -21.70
N TRP A 233 -4.99 -17.89 -20.98
CA TRP A 233 -6.30 -17.46 -21.46
C TRP A 233 -6.31 -15.94 -21.60
N THR A 234 -6.35 -15.44 -22.84
CA THR A 234 -6.37 -13.99 -23.11
C THR A 234 -7.70 -13.57 -23.69
N GLY A 235 -8.13 -12.36 -23.35
CA GLY A 235 -9.34 -11.78 -23.89
C GLY A 235 -9.65 -10.45 -23.23
N SER A 236 -10.93 -10.18 -22.97
CA SER A 236 -11.36 -8.87 -22.47
C SER A 236 -12.52 -8.96 -21.48
N VAL A 237 -12.56 -7.99 -20.58
CA VAL A 237 -13.71 -7.68 -19.71
C VAL A 237 -14.36 -6.36 -20.13
N ALA A 238 -15.69 -6.33 -20.21
CA ALA A 238 -16.45 -5.14 -20.57
C ALA A 238 -16.85 -4.32 -19.32
N TYR A 239 -16.36 -3.09 -19.21
CA TYR A 239 -16.67 -2.18 -18.11
C TYR A 239 -17.08 -0.81 -18.65
N GLU A 240 -18.26 -0.32 -18.25
CA GLU A 240 -18.84 0.97 -18.67
C GLU A 240 -18.84 1.25 -20.20
N GLY A 241 -18.87 0.20 -21.02
CA GLY A 241 -18.88 0.30 -22.48
C GLY A 241 -17.49 0.25 -23.14
N ASP A 242 -16.42 0.22 -22.34
CA ASP A 242 -15.06 -0.01 -22.79
C ASP A 242 -14.65 -1.47 -22.55
N ALA A 243 -13.77 -1.98 -23.40
CA ALA A 243 -13.19 -3.32 -23.26
C ALA A 243 -11.76 -3.20 -22.72
N PHE A 244 -11.49 -3.89 -21.62
CA PHE A 244 -10.17 -3.95 -20.99
C PHE A 244 -9.56 -5.32 -21.21
N ASP A 245 -8.29 -5.36 -21.60
CA ASP A 245 -7.56 -6.61 -21.79
C ASP A 245 -7.43 -7.36 -20.46
N LEU A 246 -7.65 -8.67 -20.51
CA LEU A 246 -7.61 -9.56 -19.36
C LEU A 246 -6.86 -10.84 -19.74
N THR A 247 -5.89 -11.20 -18.93
CA THR A 247 -5.17 -12.48 -19.01
C THR A 247 -5.43 -13.29 -17.76
N PHE A 248 -5.79 -14.56 -17.93
CA PHE A 248 -5.96 -15.53 -16.86
C PHE A 248 -5.00 -16.69 -17.07
N LEU A 249 -4.28 -17.05 -16.01
CA LEU A 249 -3.31 -18.13 -15.93
C LEU A 249 -3.82 -19.13 -14.87
N PRO A 250 -4.60 -20.15 -15.23
CA PRO A 250 -5.11 -21.15 -14.31
C PRO A 250 -4.03 -22.18 -13.96
N GLU A 251 -4.08 -22.64 -12.73
CA GLU A 251 -3.33 -23.78 -12.22
C GLU A 251 -4.28 -24.96 -12.05
N ARG A 252 -3.94 -26.09 -12.67
CA ARG A 252 -4.72 -27.32 -12.57
C ARG A 252 -4.07 -28.31 -11.60
N ASP A 253 -4.89 -29.06 -10.88
CA ASP A 253 -4.42 -30.18 -10.06
C ASP A 253 -4.14 -31.44 -10.91
N GLU A 254 -3.74 -32.53 -10.25
CA GLU A 254 -3.50 -33.82 -10.90
C GLU A 254 -4.77 -34.42 -11.55
N SER A 255 -5.97 -33.98 -11.14
CA SER A 255 -7.25 -34.41 -11.70
C SER A 255 -7.64 -33.61 -12.95
N GLY A 256 -6.98 -32.47 -13.20
CA GLY A 256 -7.23 -31.57 -14.31
C GLY A 256 -8.22 -30.45 -13.99
N GLU A 257 -8.67 -30.32 -12.74
CA GLU A 257 -9.54 -29.22 -12.29
C GLU A 257 -8.71 -27.97 -11.98
N ILE A 258 -9.25 -26.79 -12.28
CA ILE A 258 -8.62 -25.51 -11.94
C ILE A 258 -8.79 -25.28 -10.44
N VAL A 259 -7.68 -25.26 -9.71
CA VAL A 259 -7.64 -25.13 -8.25
C VAL A 259 -7.02 -23.81 -7.78
N ALA A 260 -6.25 -23.16 -8.64
CA ALA A 260 -5.64 -21.86 -8.38
C ALA A 260 -5.44 -21.11 -9.71
N GLY A 261 -4.86 -19.90 -9.64
CA GLY A 261 -4.48 -19.16 -10.83
C GLY A 261 -4.14 -17.71 -10.55
N ARG A 262 -3.85 -16.97 -11.61
CA ARG A 262 -3.48 -15.56 -11.59
C ARG A 262 -4.24 -14.78 -12.66
N ILE A 263 -4.70 -13.59 -12.30
CA ILE A 263 -5.30 -12.64 -13.23
C ILE A 263 -4.34 -11.47 -13.44
N GLU A 264 -4.21 -11.06 -14.70
CA GLU A 264 -3.42 -9.90 -15.12
C GLU A 264 -4.27 -9.00 -16.02
N MET A 265 -4.45 -7.75 -15.61
CA MET A 265 -5.08 -6.70 -16.40
C MET A 265 -4.05 -5.59 -16.63
N PRO A 266 -3.68 -5.32 -17.90
CA PRO A 266 -2.81 -4.19 -18.23
C PRO A 266 -3.35 -2.90 -17.63
N ASP A 267 -2.46 -2.13 -16.99
CA ASP A 267 -2.73 -0.85 -16.33
C ASP A 267 -3.67 -0.84 -15.10
N VAL A 268 -4.28 -1.98 -14.75
CA VAL A 268 -5.11 -2.11 -13.53
C VAL A 268 -4.34 -2.83 -12.43
N GLY A 269 -3.81 -4.03 -12.70
CA GLY A 269 -3.12 -4.84 -11.69
C GLY A 269 -2.93 -6.30 -12.12
N ALA A 270 -2.10 -7.03 -11.36
CA ALA A 270 -1.90 -8.46 -11.52
C ALA A 270 -1.79 -9.11 -10.14
N GLY A 271 -2.35 -10.31 -9.98
CA GLY A 271 -2.32 -11.00 -8.69
C GLY A 271 -3.00 -12.38 -8.71
N PRO A 272 -2.73 -13.21 -7.69
CA PRO A 272 -3.35 -14.52 -7.54
C PRO A 272 -4.86 -14.40 -7.29
N VAL A 273 -5.63 -15.39 -7.74
CA VAL A 273 -7.05 -15.53 -7.43
C VAL A 273 -7.26 -16.36 -6.17
N SER A 274 -8.36 -16.13 -5.45
CA SER A 274 -8.77 -16.85 -4.24
C SER A 274 -10.14 -17.52 -4.43
N ASP A 275 -10.52 -18.39 -3.50
CA ASP A 275 -11.82 -19.09 -3.49
C ASP A 275 -12.19 -19.75 -4.83
N VAL A 276 -11.20 -20.41 -5.44
CA VAL A 276 -11.37 -21.10 -6.72
C VAL A 276 -12.19 -22.38 -6.51
N SER A 277 -13.25 -22.53 -7.29
CA SER A 277 -14.03 -23.76 -7.37
C SER A 277 -14.51 -24.00 -8.79
N GLN A 278 -14.43 -25.25 -9.24
CA GLN A 278 -14.89 -25.66 -10.56
C GLN A 278 -16.00 -26.72 -10.40
N ASP A 279 -17.18 -26.46 -10.97
CA ASP A 279 -18.29 -27.41 -11.07
C ASP A 279 -18.57 -27.71 -12.55
N GLU A 280 -18.09 -28.87 -13.01
CA GLU A 280 -18.09 -29.29 -14.42
C GLU A 280 -17.48 -28.23 -15.35
N LYS A 281 -18.32 -27.39 -15.95
CA LYS A 281 -17.95 -26.31 -16.86
C LYS A 281 -17.94 -24.93 -16.19
N THR A 282 -18.43 -24.78 -14.98
CA THR A 282 -18.53 -23.48 -14.30
C THR A 282 -17.36 -23.30 -13.35
N LEU A 283 -16.51 -22.30 -13.61
CA LEU A 283 -15.42 -21.87 -12.76
C LEU A 283 -15.86 -20.63 -11.97
N ARG A 284 -15.71 -20.66 -10.66
CA ARG A 284 -15.90 -19.51 -9.75
C ARG A 284 -14.57 -19.20 -9.09
N LEU A 285 -14.20 -17.94 -9.06
CA LEU A 285 -12.99 -17.44 -8.42
C LEU A 285 -13.18 -16.00 -7.96
N VAL A 286 -12.33 -15.57 -7.05
CA VAL A 286 -12.33 -14.20 -6.51
C VAL A 286 -10.99 -13.56 -6.86
N TRP A 287 -11.01 -12.37 -7.46
CA TRP A 287 -9.80 -11.58 -7.68
C TRP A 287 -9.69 -10.49 -6.60
N PRO A 288 -8.78 -10.65 -5.63
CA PRO A 288 -8.67 -9.71 -4.52
C PRO A 288 -8.08 -8.38 -5.00
N ASN A 289 -8.78 -7.28 -4.73
CA ASN A 289 -8.30 -5.93 -4.98
C ASN A 289 -8.13 -5.15 -3.66
N ASP A 290 -7.30 -4.11 -3.68
CA ASP A 290 -7.03 -3.27 -2.49
C ASP A 290 -8.28 -2.53 -1.96
N LEU A 291 -9.38 -2.49 -2.73
CA LEU A 291 -10.64 -1.81 -2.40
C LEU A 291 -11.78 -2.79 -2.11
N GLU A 292 -12.12 -3.65 -3.07
CA GLU A 292 -13.20 -4.62 -2.97
C GLU A 292 -12.88 -5.82 -3.86
N ASP A 293 -13.12 -7.02 -3.35
CA ASP A 293 -12.83 -8.27 -4.07
C ASP A 293 -13.81 -8.42 -5.24
N THR A 294 -13.30 -8.83 -6.41
CA THR A 294 -14.11 -9.03 -7.62
C THR A 294 -14.49 -10.51 -7.73
N GLU A 295 -15.78 -10.81 -7.71
CA GLU A 295 -16.28 -12.17 -7.91
C GLU A 295 -16.38 -12.48 -9.41
N ILE A 296 -15.78 -13.59 -9.86
CA ILE A 296 -15.73 -13.95 -11.28
C ILE A 296 -16.35 -15.33 -11.45
N GLU A 297 -17.36 -15.41 -12.32
CA GLU A 297 -18.00 -16.66 -12.73
C GLU A 297 -17.81 -16.85 -14.24
N LEU A 298 -17.13 -17.93 -14.63
CA LEU A 298 -16.81 -18.27 -16.02
C LEU A 298 -17.39 -19.64 -16.38
N THR A 299 -17.83 -19.81 -17.62
CA THR A 299 -18.21 -21.09 -18.22
C THR A 299 -17.15 -21.49 -19.24
N ILE A 300 -16.56 -22.66 -19.05
CA ILE A 300 -15.52 -23.27 -19.87
C ILE A 300 -16.17 -24.08 -21.01
N ASP A 301 -15.87 -23.70 -22.26
CA ASP A 301 -16.29 -24.44 -23.45
C ASP A 301 -15.12 -24.60 -24.44
N GLY A 302 -14.44 -25.74 -24.36
CA GLY A 302 -13.28 -26.03 -25.22
C GLY A 302 -12.12 -25.06 -24.94
N ASP A 303 -11.72 -24.30 -25.96
CA ASP A 303 -10.69 -23.27 -25.92
C ASP A 303 -11.23 -21.87 -25.61
N THR A 304 -12.49 -21.75 -25.17
CA THR A 304 -13.11 -20.47 -24.78
C THR A 304 -13.70 -20.50 -23.36
N MET A 305 -13.54 -19.39 -22.63
CA MET A 305 -14.23 -19.15 -21.36
C MET A 305 -15.08 -17.89 -21.51
N THR A 306 -16.35 -17.98 -21.10
CA THR A 306 -17.28 -16.84 -21.15
C THR A 306 -18.03 -16.71 -19.84
N GLY A 307 -18.25 -15.50 -19.36
CA GLY A 307 -18.92 -15.32 -18.07
C GLY A 307 -19.00 -13.87 -17.64
N LYS A 308 -19.04 -13.63 -16.32
CA LYS A 308 -19.23 -12.29 -15.74
C LYS A 308 -18.34 -12.05 -14.52
N ALA A 309 -17.84 -10.82 -14.38
CA ALA A 309 -17.34 -10.26 -13.13
C ALA A 309 -18.46 -9.49 -12.41
N ASP A 310 -18.58 -9.71 -11.10
CA ASP A 310 -19.58 -9.15 -10.18
C ASP A 310 -21.03 -9.30 -10.66
N GLY A 311 -21.28 -10.30 -11.53
CA GLY A 311 -22.59 -10.51 -12.18
C GLY A 311 -23.00 -9.44 -13.21
N GLU A 312 -22.17 -8.42 -13.44
CA GLU A 312 -22.51 -7.28 -14.29
C GLU A 312 -21.64 -7.23 -15.56
N HIS A 313 -20.34 -7.47 -15.44
CA HIS A 313 -19.34 -7.21 -16.48
C HIS A 313 -19.01 -8.46 -17.30
N ASP A 314 -19.36 -8.48 -18.59
CA ASP A 314 -19.12 -9.65 -19.43
C ASP A 314 -17.61 -9.88 -19.66
N ILE A 315 -17.18 -11.13 -19.45
CA ILE A 315 -15.80 -11.60 -19.69
C ILE A 315 -15.83 -12.61 -20.84
N THR A 316 -14.89 -12.46 -21.77
CA THR A 316 -14.61 -13.45 -22.81
C THR A 316 -13.11 -13.69 -22.88
N LEU A 317 -12.69 -14.94 -22.70
CA LEU A 317 -11.29 -15.37 -22.78
C LEU A 317 -11.15 -16.52 -23.78
N LYS A 318 -9.98 -16.59 -24.43
CA LYS A 318 -9.61 -17.66 -25.34
C LYS A 318 -8.25 -18.22 -24.96
N GLN A 319 -8.12 -19.55 -25.01
CA GLN A 319 -6.85 -20.21 -24.82
C GLN A 319 -5.87 -19.82 -25.93
N THR A 320 -4.69 -19.39 -25.52
CA THR A 320 -3.62 -18.86 -26.35
C THR A 320 -2.29 -19.48 -25.93
N VAL A 321 -1.35 -19.56 -26.87
CA VAL A 321 0.05 -19.88 -26.53
C VAL A 321 0.63 -18.66 -25.82
N PRO A 322 1.32 -18.83 -24.68
CA PRO A 322 1.88 -17.70 -23.94
C PRO A 322 2.76 -16.83 -24.85
N PRO A 323 2.69 -15.49 -24.77
CA PRO A 323 3.71 -14.65 -25.38
C PRO A 323 5.12 -15.01 -24.86
N ASP A 324 6.15 -14.87 -25.72
CA ASP A 324 7.55 -15.24 -25.40
C ASP A 324 8.07 -14.62 -24.07
N ASP A 325 7.54 -13.45 -23.67
CA ASP A 325 7.93 -12.77 -22.42
C ASP A 325 7.56 -13.58 -21.14
N HIS A 326 6.57 -14.48 -21.18
CA HIS A 326 6.26 -15.35 -20.04
C HIS A 326 7.28 -16.49 -19.86
N ALA A 327 7.96 -16.90 -20.92
CA ALA A 327 9.06 -17.86 -20.79
C ALA A 327 10.26 -17.22 -20.08
N LEU A 328 10.56 -15.95 -20.38
CA LEU A 328 11.64 -15.18 -19.73
C LEU A 328 11.38 -15.00 -18.23
N THR A 329 10.14 -14.65 -17.84
CA THR A 329 9.79 -14.49 -16.41
C THR A 329 9.88 -15.79 -15.61
N ARG A 330 9.55 -16.95 -16.20
CA ARG A 330 9.70 -18.26 -15.53
C ARG A 330 11.16 -18.66 -15.35
N ASP A 331 12.00 -18.35 -16.33
CA ASP A 331 13.44 -18.58 -16.19
C ASP A 331 14.02 -17.65 -15.11
N ASP A 332 13.61 -16.39 -15.05
CA ASP A 332 13.98 -15.46 -13.96
C ASP A 332 13.53 -15.99 -12.57
N ASP A 333 12.31 -16.52 -12.46
CA ASP A 333 11.77 -17.07 -11.21
C ASP A 333 12.53 -18.34 -10.77
N ARG A 334 12.95 -19.19 -11.71
CA ARG A 334 13.82 -20.35 -11.43
C ARG A 334 15.20 -19.93 -10.99
N VAL A 335 15.78 -18.90 -11.61
CA VAL A 335 17.05 -18.33 -11.17
C VAL A 335 16.90 -17.77 -9.75
N LEU A 336 15.83 -17.03 -9.47
CA LEU A 336 15.52 -16.54 -8.13
C LEU A 336 15.37 -17.70 -7.13
N ALA A 337 14.70 -18.79 -7.48
CA ALA A 337 14.60 -19.96 -6.63
C ALA A 337 15.97 -20.55 -6.28
N ARG A 338 16.90 -20.67 -7.25
CA ARG A 338 18.29 -21.08 -6.99
C ARG A 338 19.03 -20.11 -6.07
N VAL A 339 18.84 -18.81 -6.28
CA VAL A 339 19.41 -17.78 -5.40
C VAL A 339 18.89 -17.97 -3.97
N LEU A 340 17.58 -18.16 -3.78
CA LEU A 340 16.98 -18.38 -2.46
C LEU A 340 17.46 -19.67 -1.80
N GLU A 341 17.61 -20.77 -2.55
CA GLU A 341 18.19 -22.03 -2.05
C GLU A 341 19.60 -21.83 -1.46
N ALA A 342 20.42 -20.97 -2.06
CA ALA A 342 21.76 -20.64 -1.59
C ALA A 342 21.75 -19.82 -0.28
N ASN A 343 20.60 -19.26 0.11
CA ASN A 343 20.40 -18.46 1.32
C ASN A 343 21.30 -17.20 1.38
N PRO A 344 21.01 -16.17 0.55
CA PRO A 344 21.74 -14.92 0.55
C PRO A 344 21.48 -14.13 1.84
N ALA A 345 22.37 -13.19 2.16
CA ALA A 345 22.16 -12.26 3.29
C ALA A 345 21.00 -11.29 3.03
N GLY A 346 20.75 -10.95 1.76
CA GLY A 346 19.65 -10.10 1.35
C GLY A 346 19.82 -9.55 -0.06
N PHE A 347 18.96 -8.63 -0.45
CA PHE A 347 18.87 -8.06 -1.79
C PHE A 347 19.09 -6.55 -1.77
N LEU A 348 19.74 -6.03 -2.82
CA LEU A 348 19.99 -4.61 -3.04
C LEU A 348 19.21 -4.16 -4.28
N SER A 349 18.35 -3.15 -4.14
CA SER A 349 17.64 -2.54 -5.26
C SER A 349 17.97 -1.05 -5.41
N ALA A 350 17.91 -0.55 -6.64
CA ALA A 350 18.21 0.85 -6.94
C ALA A 350 16.94 1.70 -6.99
N SER A 351 16.95 2.86 -6.34
CA SER A 351 16.04 3.95 -6.72
C SER A 351 16.39 4.49 -8.10
N LEU A 352 15.42 5.10 -8.77
CA LEU A 352 15.62 5.80 -10.05
C LEU A 352 16.31 7.16 -9.89
N ASP A 353 16.38 7.66 -8.65
CA ASP A 353 16.99 8.93 -8.27
C ASP A 353 17.79 8.83 -6.95
N GLU A 354 18.19 9.98 -6.41
CA GLU A 354 18.94 10.08 -5.15
C GLU A 354 18.04 10.05 -3.91
N ARG A 355 16.74 9.76 -4.06
CA ARG A 355 15.82 9.59 -2.94
C ARG A 355 15.52 8.11 -2.76
N VAL A 356 15.48 7.67 -1.52
CA VAL A 356 15.05 6.31 -1.17
C VAL A 356 13.56 6.31 -0.83
N TRP A 357 12.82 5.40 -1.45
CA TRP A 357 11.36 5.35 -1.33
C TRP A 357 10.95 4.06 -0.64
N THR A 358 10.13 4.19 0.40
CA THR A 358 9.53 3.05 1.09
C THR A 358 8.05 2.95 0.76
N THR A 359 7.55 1.73 0.73
CA THR A 359 6.12 1.41 0.76
C THR A 359 5.89 0.30 1.78
N ARG A 360 4.93 -0.58 1.52
CA ARG A 360 4.49 -1.71 2.32
C ARG A 360 4.32 -2.97 1.45
N PRO A 361 4.42 -4.17 2.04
CA PRO A 361 3.98 -5.43 1.45
C PRO A 361 2.48 -5.41 1.09
N ASN A 362 2.08 -6.35 0.25
CA ASN A 362 0.67 -6.69 0.08
C ASN A 362 0.11 -7.29 1.36
N LYS A 363 -1.19 -7.08 1.61
CA LYS A 363 -1.89 -7.62 2.78
C LYS A 363 -1.15 -7.44 4.11
N TRP A 364 -0.38 -6.34 4.26
CA TRP A 364 0.43 -6.06 5.44
C TRP A 364 -0.34 -6.06 6.77
N LYS A 365 -1.66 -5.81 6.72
CA LYS A 365 -2.55 -5.87 7.89
C LYS A 365 -2.74 -7.29 8.39
N ASP A 366 -2.62 -8.28 7.50
CA ASP A 366 -2.89 -9.68 7.76
C ASP A 366 -1.61 -10.47 8.08
N ILE A 367 -0.44 -9.86 7.86
CA ILE A 367 0.86 -10.46 8.23
C ILE A 367 0.88 -10.71 9.74
N THR A 368 1.11 -11.98 10.08
CA THR A 368 1.31 -12.42 11.47
C THR A 368 2.79 -12.54 11.78
N LEU A 369 3.15 -12.61 13.06
CA LEU A 369 4.56 -12.67 13.49
C LEU A 369 5.27 -13.92 12.94
N ASP A 370 4.54 -15.03 12.82
CA ASP A 370 5.07 -16.32 12.34
C ASP A 370 5.19 -16.39 10.81
N ASP A 371 4.53 -15.46 10.09
CA ASP A 371 4.46 -15.42 8.62
C ASP A 371 5.13 -14.15 8.04
N ILE A 372 6.01 -13.50 8.81
CA ILE A 372 6.76 -12.35 8.28
C ILE A 372 7.74 -12.84 7.21
N PRO A 373 7.75 -12.21 6.01
CA PRO A 373 8.75 -12.49 5.00
C PRO A 373 10.18 -12.37 5.54
N GLN A 374 10.96 -13.44 5.38
CA GLN A 374 12.31 -13.55 5.95
C GLN A 374 13.36 -12.81 5.11
N ASP A 375 13.19 -12.76 3.79
CA ASP A 375 14.16 -12.17 2.88
C ASP A 375 14.16 -10.64 2.96
N ILE A 376 15.35 -10.07 3.17
CA ILE A 376 15.53 -8.62 3.34
C ILE A 376 15.89 -8.02 1.99
N GLU A 377 15.21 -6.93 1.63
CA GLU A 377 15.59 -6.10 0.48
C GLU A 377 15.73 -4.64 0.91
N ILE A 378 16.89 -4.05 0.62
CA ILE A 378 17.14 -2.63 0.86
C ILE A 378 17.16 -1.87 -0.47
N ASN A 379 16.48 -0.73 -0.49
CA ASN A 379 16.50 0.20 -1.60
C ASN A 379 17.51 1.30 -1.34
N VAL A 380 18.50 1.43 -2.23
CA VAL A 380 19.60 2.38 -2.13
C VAL A 380 19.44 3.50 -3.15
N ARG A 381 20.13 4.62 -2.94
CA ARG A 381 20.20 5.70 -3.93
C ARG A 381 20.83 5.22 -5.23
N ARG A 382 20.45 5.86 -6.34
CA ARG A 382 21.01 5.54 -7.66
C ARG A 382 22.54 5.66 -7.69
N SER A 383 23.12 6.73 -7.13
CA SER A 383 24.57 6.90 -7.10
C SER A 383 25.32 5.82 -6.32
N ASP A 384 24.72 5.28 -5.26
CA ASP A 384 25.29 4.19 -4.46
C ASP A 384 25.20 2.87 -5.22
N TYR A 385 24.07 2.61 -5.90
CA TYR A 385 23.93 1.47 -6.80
C TYR A 385 24.95 1.51 -7.94
N ASP A 386 25.09 2.65 -8.63
CA ASP A 386 26.01 2.81 -9.74
C ASP A 386 27.48 2.61 -9.30
N TYR A 387 27.81 3.05 -8.08
CA TYR A 387 29.12 2.78 -7.47
C TYR A 387 29.36 1.29 -7.26
N ILE A 388 28.42 0.58 -6.61
CA ILE A 388 28.53 -0.86 -6.37
C ILE A 388 28.63 -1.61 -7.69
N ASN A 389 27.73 -1.32 -8.63
CA ASN A 389 27.69 -1.99 -9.93
C ASN A 389 28.97 -1.75 -10.75
N SER A 390 29.56 -0.55 -10.66
CA SER A 390 30.85 -0.25 -11.31
C SER A 390 31.98 -1.07 -10.70
N ARG A 391 32.08 -1.19 -9.37
CA ARG A 391 33.11 -2.00 -8.72
C ARG A 391 33.01 -3.48 -9.10
N LEU A 392 31.78 -4.01 -9.11
CA LEU A 392 31.52 -5.38 -9.55
C LEU A 392 31.85 -5.61 -11.02
N ALA A 393 31.60 -4.61 -11.89
CA ALA A 393 31.96 -4.70 -13.31
C ALA A 393 33.47 -4.70 -13.55
N ASP A 394 34.23 -4.07 -12.66
CA ASP A 394 35.70 -4.07 -12.69
C ASP A 394 36.30 -5.35 -12.04
N GLU A 395 35.47 -6.25 -11.50
CA GLU A 395 35.87 -7.45 -10.74
C GLU A 395 36.73 -7.13 -9.50
N ILE A 396 36.43 -6.01 -8.81
CA ILE A 396 37.16 -5.50 -7.63
C ILE A 396 36.33 -5.59 -6.36
#